data_AF-A0A2N9M3U0-F1
#
_entry.id   AF-A0A2N9M3U0-F1
#
_cell.length_a   1.000
_cell.length_b   1.000
_cell.length_c   1.000
_cell.angle_alpha   90.00
_cell.angle_beta   90.00
_cell.angle_gamma   90.00
#
_symmetry.space_group_name_H-M   'P 1'
#
loop_
_entity.id
_entity.type
_entity.pdbx_description
1 polymer ?
#
loop_
_entity_poly.entity_id
_entity_poly.type
_entity_poly.pdbx_seq_one_letter_code
_entity_poly.pdbx_strand_id
1 'polypeptide(L)'
;MRQSLAAYDVTVADYRQTVLTAFQQVENNLAAVSMLNQVIQEQDSAIGSARRTLNEASVRYHSGIDSYLNVIAAQTALLNAREAALTFYRAVFGRHIRIGMLLP
;
A
#
# COMPACT_ATOMS: atom_id res chain seq x y z
N MET A 1 41.07 -25.34 26.66
CA MET A 1 41.20 -24.46 25.46
C MET A 1 40.15 -24.73 24.37
N ARG A 2 39.86 -25.98 23.97
CA ARG A 2 38.82 -26.26 22.93
C ARG A 2 37.41 -25.74 23.26
N GLN A 3 36.98 -25.81 24.52
CA GLN A 3 35.68 -25.28 24.96
C GLN A 3 35.57 -23.74 24.83
N SER A 4 36.67 -23.01 25.04
CA SER A 4 36.68 -21.55 24.93
C SER A 4 36.62 -21.07 23.47
N LEU A 5 37.23 -21.81 22.54
CA LEU A 5 37.13 -21.55 21.11
C LEU A 5 35.71 -21.84 20.59
N ALA A 6 35.13 -22.96 20.99
CA ALA A 6 33.75 -23.30 20.64
C ALA A 6 32.73 -22.27 21.17
N ALA A 7 32.90 -21.77 22.39
CA ALA A 7 32.04 -20.72 22.95
C ALA A 7 32.18 -19.38 22.21
N TYR A 8 33.40 -19.04 21.78
CA TYR A 8 33.66 -17.85 20.95
C TYR A 8 33.00 -17.98 19.56
N ASP A 9 33.14 -19.14 18.91
CA ASP A 9 32.52 -19.41 17.61
C ASP A 9 30.98 -19.32 17.68
N VAL A 10 30.37 -19.82 18.76
CA VAL A 10 28.92 -19.67 19.02
C VAL A 10 28.54 -18.19 19.19
N THR A 11 29.29 -17.43 19.98
CA THR A 11 29.01 -16.00 20.22
C THR A 11 29.10 -15.18 18.92
N VAL A 12 30.10 -15.47 18.09
CA VAL A 12 30.26 -14.83 16.78
C VAL A 12 29.12 -15.23 15.83
N ALA A 13 28.68 -16.49 15.86
CA ALA A 13 27.54 -16.96 15.07
C ALA A 13 26.23 -16.28 15.49
N ASP A 14 25.97 -16.16 16.79
CA ASP A 14 24.76 -15.50 17.33
C ASP A 14 24.72 -14.01 16.98
N TYR A 15 25.86 -13.33 17.06
CA TYR A 15 25.96 -11.94 16.64
C TYR A 15 25.66 -11.79 15.14
N ARG A 16 26.26 -12.62 14.29
CA ARG A 16 25.99 -12.63 12.84
C ARG A 16 24.51 -12.88 12.56
N GLN A 17 23.91 -13.86 13.22
CA GLN A 17 22.48 -14.16 13.06
C GLN A 17 21.61 -12.97 13.46
N THR A 18 21.92 -12.33 14.59
CA THR A 18 21.21 -11.13 15.07
C THR A 18 21.27 -10.00 14.05
N VAL A 19 22.46 -9.72 13.52
CA VAL A 19 22.68 -8.68 12.51
C VAL A 19 21.91 -9.00 11.22
N LEU A 20 21.96 -10.25 10.74
CA LEU A 20 21.21 -10.69 9.55
C LEU A 20 19.70 -10.55 9.74
N THR A 21 19.18 -10.94 10.90
CA THR A 21 17.76 -10.77 11.23
C THR A 21 17.36 -9.29 11.23
N ALA A 22 18.19 -8.42 11.82
CA ALA A 22 17.93 -6.98 11.83
C ALA A 22 17.93 -6.40 10.40
N PHE A 23 18.87 -6.80 9.55
CA PHE A 23 18.87 -6.39 8.14
C PHE A 23 17.62 -6.86 7.40
N GLN A 24 17.21 -8.12 7.56
CA GLN A 24 15.99 -8.65 6.97
C GLN A 24 14.75 -7.85 7.42
N GLN A 25 14.66 -7.47 8.69
CA GLN A 25 13.55 -6.66 9.20
C GLN A 25 13.51 -5.27 8.55
N VAL A 26 14.67 -4.62 8.37
CA VAL A 26 14.75 -3.31 7.69
C VAL A 26 14.35 -3.45 6.22
N GLU A 27 14.87 -4.45 5.51
CA GLU A 27 14.52 -4.71 4.10
C GLU A 27 13.03 -4.99 3.93
N ASN A 28 12.44 -5.81 4.78
CA ASN A 28 11.00 -6.09 4.78
C ASN A 28 10.17 -4.83 4.98
N ASN A 29 10.58 -3.96 5.91
CA ASN A 29 9.89 -2.69 6.16
C ASN A 29 10.03 -1.73 4.97
N LEU A 30 11.21 -1.64 4.35
CA LEU A 30 11.42 -0.80 3.18
C LEU A 30 10.60 -1.28 1.98
N ALA A 31 10.62 -2.59 1.70
CA ALA A 31 9.81 -3.20 0.64
C ALA A 31 8.32 -2.97 0.89
N ALA A 32 7.87 -3.10 2.14
CA ALA A 32 6.49 -2.83 2.52
C ALA A 32 6.07 -1.38 2.23
N VAL A 33 6.92 -0.38 2.54
CA VAL A 33 6.64 1.03 2.25
C VAL A 33 6.63 1.30 0.74
N SER A 34 7.59 0.74 -0.01
CA SER A 34 7.64 0.89 -1.47
C SER A 34 6.37 0.37 -2.14
N MET A 35 5.93 -0.84 -1.74
CA MET A 35 4.69 -1.44 -2.25
C MET A 35 3.47 -0.57 -1.92
N LEU A 36 3.40 0.02 -0.72
CA LEU A 36 2.29 0.92 -0.37
C LEU A 36 2.22 2.12 -1.29
N ASN A 37 3.36 2.77 -1.52
CA ASN A 37 3.41 3.96 -2.36
C ASN A 37 2.92 3.65 -3.79
N GLN A 38 3.29 2.48 -4.33
CA GLN A 38 2.80 2.05 -5.65
C GLN A 38 1.27 1.88 -5.66
N VAL A 39 0.72 1.18 -4.66
CA VAL A 39 -0.74 0.96 -4.61
C VAL A 39 -1.49 2.29 -4.40
N ILE A 40 -0.97 3.21 -3.59
CA ILE A 40 -1.57 4.55 -3.43
C ILE A 40 -1.64 5.28 -4.78
N GLN A 41 -0.54 5.27 -5.54
CA GLN A 41 -0.51 5.89 -6.88
C GLN A 41 -1.50 5.25 -7.85
N GLU A 42 -1.65 3.92 -7.83
CA GLU A 42 -2.63 3.21 -8.65
C GLU A 42 -4.07 3.58 -8.27
N GLN A 43 -4.39 3.68 -6.98
CA GLN A 43 -5.71 4.08 -6.50
C GLN A 43 -6.04 5.54 -6.87
N ASP A 44 -5.08 6.45 -6.75
CA ASP A 44 -5.25 7.85 -7.16
C ASP A 44 -5.45 7.98 -8.67
N SER A 45 -4.71 7.19 -9.46
CA SER A 45 -4.88 7.11 -10.91
C SER A 45 -6.27 6.58 -11.30
N ALA A 46 -6.77 5.57 -10.59
CA ALA A 46 -8.11 5.02 -10.79
C ALA A 46 -9.20 6.06 -10.50
N ILE A 47 -9.10 6.78 -9.38
CA ILE A 47 -10.00 7.89 -9.05
C ILE A 47 -9.94 8.99 -10.11
N GLY A 48 -8.72 9.37 -10.53
CA GLY A 48 -8.51 10.37 -11.58
C GLY A 48 -9.17 9.98 -12.90
N SER A 49 -9.05 8.71 -13.30
CA SER A 49 -9.68 8.16 -14.50
C SER A 49 -11.21 8.18 -14.41
N ALA A 50 -11.78 7.70 -13.30
CA ALA A 50 -13.23 7.71 -13.11
C ALA A 50 -13.80 9.15 -13.07
N ARG A 51 -13.06 10.12 -12.54
CA ARG A 51 -13.43 11.54 -12.60
C ARG A 51 -13.48 12.07 -14.03
N ARG A 52 -12.53 11.69 -14.89
CA ARG A 52 -12.54 12.06 -16.30
C ARG A 52 -13.75 11.46 -17.02
N THR A 53 -14.03 10.18 -16.80
CA THR A 53 -15.22 9.52 -17.34
C THR A 53 -16.52 10.22 -16.93
N LEU A 54 -16.64 10.62 -15.66
CA LEU A 54 -17.80 11.38 -15.19
C LEU A 54 -17.92 12.75 -15.86
N ASN A 55 -16.80 13.45 -16.05
CA ASN A 55 -16.80 14.74 -16.74
C ASN A 55 -17.30 14.56 -18.19
N GLU A 56 -16.73 13.61 -18.93
CA GLU A 56 -17.14 13.33 -20.30
C GLU A 56 -18.61 12.92 -20.41
N ALA A 57 -19.09 12.04 -19.53
CA ALA A 57 -20.50 11.65 -19.49
C ALA A 57 -21.40 12.86 -19.21
N SER A 58 -20.98 13.75 -18.31
CA SER A 58 -21.69 14.99 -18.02
C SER A 58 -21.73 15.90 -19.25
N VAL A 59 -20.61 16.10 -19.93
CA VAL A 59 -20.55 16.92 -21.16
C VAL A 59 -21.48 16.36 -22.24
N ARG A 60 -21.47 15.05 -22.49
CA ARG A 60 -22.36 14.42 -23.48
C ARG A 60 -23.83 14.53 -23.11
N TYR A 61 -24.17 14.40 -21.83
CA TYR A 61 -25.55 14.62 -21.35
C TYR A 61 -26.01 16.06 -21.57
N HIS A 62 -25.22 17.06 -21.16
CA HIS A 62 -25.57 18.48 -21.34
C HIS A 62 -25.63 18.88 -22.81
N SER A 63 -24.89 18.20 -23.67
CA SER A 63 -24.92 18.40 -25.13
C SER A 63 -26.08 17.65 -25.81
N GLY A 64 -26.89 16.88 -25.05
CA GLY A 64 -28.00 16.08 -25.58
C GLY A 64 -27.59 14.84 -26.38
N ILE A 65 -26.31 14.44 -26.32
CA ILE A 65 -25.75 13.31 -27.06
C ILE A 65 -26.06 11.98 -26.36
N ASP A 66 -26.04 11.98 -25.03
CA ASP A 66 -26.21 10.77 -24.20
C ASP A 66 -27.31 10.95 -23.14
N SER A 67 -27.87 9.84 -22.68
CA SER A 67 -28.81 9.80 -21.56
C SER A 67 -28.13 10.08 -20.21
N TYR A 68 -28.88 10.67 -19.27
CA TYR A 68 -28.44 10.87 -17.89
C TYR A 68 -28.05 9.57 -17.18
N LEU A 69 -28.54 8.41 -17.65
CA LEU A 69 -28.12 7.11 -17.11
C LEU A 69 -26.60 6.89 -17.22
N ASN A 70 -25.95 7.42 -18.25
CA ASN A 70 -24.49 7.33 -18.40
C ASN A 70 -23.76 8.18 -17.33
N VAL A 71 -24.35 9.30 -16.93
CA VAL A 71 -23.83 10.13 -15.82
C VAL A 71 -23.90 9.34 -14.52
N ILE A 72 -25.06 8.72 -14.23
CA ILE A 72 -25.24 7.89 -13.03
C ILE A 72 -24.25 6.72 -13.03
N ALA A 73 -24.09 6.02 -14.15
CA ALA A 73 -23.13 4.92 -14.26
C ALA A 73 -21.69 5.39 -13.98
N ALA A 74 -21.30 6.56 -14.51
CA ALA A 74 -19.99 7.15 -14.25
C ALA A 74 -19.82 7.63 -12.79
N GLN A 75 -20.88 8.14 -12.16
CA GLN A 75 -20.88 8.49 -10.73
C GLN A 75 -20.68 7.25 -9.86
N THR A 76 -21.38 6.15 -10.17
CA THR A 76 -21.22 4.87 -9.47
C THR A 76 -19.81 4.33 -9.62
N ALA A 77 -19.23 4.39 -10.81
CA ALA A 77 -17.84 3.98 -11.03
C ALA A 77 -16.85 4.82 -10.20
N LEU A 78 -17.05 6.15 -10.13
CA LEU A 78 -16.23 7.02 -9.30
C LEU A 78 -16.40 6.74 -7.80
N LEU A 79 -17.61 6.45 -7.34
CA LEU A 79 -17.87 6.08 -5.95
C LEU A 79 -17.13 4.78 -5.60
N ASN A 80 -17.26 3.75 -6.42
CA ASN A 80 -16.58 2.46 -6.22
C ASN A 80 -15.06 2.63 -6.16
N ALA A 81 -14.48 3.46 -7.04
CA ALA A 81 -13.05 3.75 -7.01
C ALA A 81 -12.61 4.40 -5.69
N ARG A 82 -13.41 5.33 -5.16
CA ARG A 82 -13.15 5.99 -3.87
C ARG A 82 -13.28 5.03 -2.69
N GLU A 83 -14.28 4.15 -2.70
CA GLU A 83 -14.46 3.15 -1.65
C GLU A 83 -13.32 2.13 -1.62
N ALA A 84 -12.84 1.71 -2.79
CA ALA A 84 -11.67 0.85 -2.90
C ALA A 84 -10.43 1.53 -2.32
N ALA A 85 -10.19 2.80 -2.65
CA ALA A 85 -9.09 3.59 -2.08
C ALA A 85 -9.20 3.71 -0.55
N LEU A 86 -10.40 4.01 -0.02
CA LEU A 86 -10.62 4.10 1.43
C LEU A 86 -10.34 2.78 2.15
N THR A 87 -10.76 1.66 1.56
CA THR A 87 -10.49 0.31 2.10
C THR A 87 -8.99 0.05 2.15
N PHE A 88 -8.26 0.44 1.11
CA PHE A 88 -6.81 0.34 1.10
C PHE A 88 -6.17 1.22 2.19
N TYR A 89 -6.51 2.50 2.27
CA TYR A 89 -5.98 3.41 3.29
C TYR A 89 -6.21 2.90 4.72
N ARG A 90 -7.38 2.30 4.99
CA ARG A 90 -7.67 1.64 6.28
C ARG A 90 -6.71 0.49 6.57
N ALA A 91 -6.45 -0.37 5.58
CA ALA A 91 -5.50 -1.48 5.71
C ALA A 91 -4.06 -0.99 5.95
N VAL A 92 -3.64 0.09 5.26
CA VAL A 92 -2.33 0.72 5.45
C VAL A 92 -2.16 1.26 6.87
N PHE A 93 -3.14 2.02 7.36
CA PHE A 93 -3.11 2.57 8.73
C PHE A 93 -3.04 1.46 9.79
N GLY A 94 -3.83 0.40 9.65
CA GLY A 94 -3.79 -0.75 10.56
C GLY A 94 -2.46 -1.50 10.56
N ARG A 95 -1.72 -1.48 9.44
CA ARG A 95 -0.37 -2.07 9.35
C ARG A 95 0.69 -1.19 10.01
N HIS A 96 0.63 0.13 9.79
CA HIS A 96 1.58 1.08 10.40
C HIS A 96 1.52 1.09 11.93
N ILE A 97 0.32 1.03 12.53
CA ILE A 97 0.18 0.95 14.00
C ILE A 97 0.88 -0.30 14.55
N ARG A 98 0.79 -1.43 13.85
CA ARG A 98 1.40 -2.71 14.28
C ARG A 98 2.93 -2.68 14.19
N ILE A 99 3.50 -2.03 13.17
CA ILE A 99 4.95 -1.84 13.04
C ILE A 99 5.47 -0.93 14.16
N GLY A 100 4.74 0.14 14.51
CA GLY A 100 5.10 1.03 15.63
C GLY A 100 5.04 0.38 17.01
N MET A 101 4.30 -0.74 17.18
CA MET A 101 4.16 -1.47 18.44
C MET A 101 5.16 -2.63 18.60
N LEU A 102 5.97 -2.91 17.57
CA LEU A 102 6.94 -4.02 17.51
C LEU A 102 8.38 -3.62 17.88
N LEU A 103 8.59 -2.37 18.29
CA LEU A 103 9.86 -1.89 18.85
C LEU A 103 9.67 -1.66 20.37
N PRO A 104 10.26 -2.51 21.25
CA PRO A 104 10.51 -2.14 22.64
C PRO A 104 11.62 -1.09 22.77
#